data_AF-A0A6P1IUA2-F1
#
_entry.id   AF-A0A6P1IUA2-F1
#
_cell.length_a   1.000
_cell.length_b   1.000
_cell.length_c   1.000
_cell.angle_alpha   90.00
_cell.angle_beta   90.00
_cell.angle_gamma   90.00
#
_symmetry.space_group_name_H-M   'P 1'
#
loop_
_entity.id
_entity.type
_entity.pdbx_description
1 polymer ?
#
loop_
_entity_poly.entity_id
_entity_poly.type
_entity_poly.pdbx_seq_one_letter_code
_entity_poly.pdbx_strand_id
1 'polypeptide(L)'
;MNQEIKERIFAAADELHAASPNGEFPNVEAVRQLSRAGMNNVVEAMKEWRAKQRKQVQAVREPLPAELHGVLQTAGQSLWETAQQLANESLEAARAAFEAEKTDLTELSAQQSAAFEAQTGELEAAQARIVELEAQAAAAIEQQHKQAGELAELRTQHEDSQRRATLAEQKAQETEHRAAELRAELDRAHQDADRLRQERDEAKARRDQADVRAEEAEGERDDALRQLAAGNAELAGLRAKMTAEAEQHAEQRKRAAEEVHRSAERMTKAESERDKARDAAATAREDAAKLRGELEAVKTQNAALLAALKPAAQSKRPPKA
;
A
#
# COMPACT_ATOMS: atom_id res chain seq x y z
N MET A 1 60.19 135.27 34.51
CA MET A 1 60.73 136.56 34.05
C MET A 1 60.85 137.52 35.23
N ASN A 2 61.95 138.28 35.37
CA ASN A 2 62.11 139.23 36.48
C ASN A 2 61.10 140.39 36.32
N GLN A 3 60.38 140.75 37.40
CA GLN A 3 59.22 141.66 37.37
C GLN A 3 59.61 143.06 36.84
N GLU A 4 60.75 143.58 37.28
CA GLU A 4 61.28 144.88 36.84
C GLU A 4 61.60 144.94 35.33
N ILE A 5 62.05 143.82 34.75
CA ILE A 5 62.32 143.72 33.30
C ILE A 5 60.99 143.76 32.53
N LYS A 6 59.92 143.19 33.10
CA LYS A 6 58.59 143.15 32.48
C LYS A 6 57.92 144.50 32.48
N GLU A 7 58.03 145.23 33.59
CA GLU A 7 57.52 146.60 33.72
C GLU A 7 58.25 147.54 32.76
N ARG A 8 59.58 147.42 32.62
CA ARG A 8 60.33 148.17 31.60
C ARG A 8 59.91 147.87 30.16
N ILE A 9 59.61 146.60 29.85
CA ILE A 9 59.12 146.23 28.52
C ILE A 9 57.72 146.77 28.26
N PHE A 10 56.82 146.73 29.27
CA PHE A 10 55.46 147.26 29.14
C PHE A 10 55.47 148.78 29.00
N ALA A 11 56.26 149.48 29.81
CA ALA A 11 56.41 150.93 29.70
C ALA A 11 56.98 151.34 28.33
N ALA A 12 58.00 150.63 27.84
CA ALA A 12 58.55 150.86 26.50
C ALA A 12 57.53 150.55 25.38
N ALA A 13 56.70 149.53 25.57
CA ALA A 13 55.63 149.20 24.63
C ALA A 13 54.52 150.26 24.64
N ASP A 14 54.12 150.75 25.81
CA ASP A 14 53.12 151.81 25.94
C ASP A 14 53.63 153.13 25.33
N GLU A 15 54.90 153.48 25.56
CA GLU A 15 55.53 154.66 24.97
C GLU A 15 55.59 154.59 23.44
N LEU A 16 56.02 153.44 22.89
CA LEU A 16 56.06 153.23 21.44
C LEU A 16 54.66 153.11 20.81
N HIS A 17 53.67 152.63 21.54
CA HIS A 17 52.29 152.55 21.08
C HIS A 17 51.61 153.91 21.08
N ALA A 18 51.85 154.73 22.12
CA ALA A 18 51.34 156.10 22.22
C ALA A 18 52.00 157.04 21.19
N ALA A 19 53.28 156.81 20.86
CA ALA A 19 53.98 157.55 19.81
C ALA A 19 53.62 157.10 18.39
N SER A 20 52.86 156.01 18.22
CA SER A 20 52.47 155.48 16.91
C SER A 20 51.23 156.22 16.37
N PRO A 21 51.31 156.94 15.23
CA PRO A 21 50.21 157.76 14.70
C PRO A 21 48.93 156.98 14.40
N ASN A 22 49.06 155.67 14.13
CA ASN A 22 47.95 154.79 13.72
C ASN A 22 47.47 153.86 14.85
N GLY A 23 48.01 154.00 16.07
CA GLY A 23 47.72 153.06 17.16
C GLY A 23 48.11 151.62 16.81
N GLU A 24 49.13 151.43 15.96
CA GLU A 24 49.62 150.10 15.62
C GLU A 24 50.42 149.51 16.79
N PHE A 25 50.41 148.19 16.89
CA PHE A 25 51.19 147.51 17.93
C PHE A 25 52.68 147.69 17.67
N PRO A 26 53.46 148.11 18.69
CA PRO A 26 54.87 148.39 18.50
C PRO A 26 55.64 147.13 18.09
N ASN A 27 56.67 147.33 17.26
CA ASN A 27 57.54 146.26 16.79
C ASN A 27 58.40 145.72 17.94
N VAL A 28 58.52 144.39 18.05
CA VAL A 28 59.25 143.70 19.13
C VAL A 28 60.72 144.15 19.19
N GLU A 29 61.37 144.41 18.06
CA GLU A 29 62.77 144.89 18.05
C GLU A 29 62.89 146.33 18.57
N ALA A 30 61.92 147.20 18.28
CA ALA A 30 61.90 148.57 18.82
C ALA A 30 61.69 148.56 20.34
N VAL A 31 60.77 147.74 20.83
CA VAL A 31 60.54 147.53 22.26
C VAL A 31 61.78 146.96 22.94
N ARG A 32 62.51 146.05 22.29
CA ARG A 32 63.77 145.48 22.79
C ARG A 32 64.88 146.52 22.92
N GLN A 33 65.06 147.39 21.93
CA GLN A 33 66.07 148.45 21.98
C GLN A 33 65.77 149.46 23.11
N LEU A 34 64.51 149.90 23.22
CA LEU A 34 64.10 150.89 24.21
C LEU A 34 64.14 150.33 25.64
N SER A 35 63.66 149.09 25.83
CA SER A 35 63.66 148.43 27.14
C SER A 35 65.01 147.82 27.53
N ARG A 36 65.99 147.73 26.61
CA ARG A 36 67.30 147.05 26.78
C ARG A 36 67.20 145.63 27.40
N ALA A 37 66.16 144.90 27.04
CA ALA A 37 65.90 143.55 27.57
C ALA A 37 66.30 142.44 26.57
N GLY A 38 66.48 141.22 27.06
CA GLY A 38 66.75 140.06 26.22
C GLY A 38 65.54 139.67 25.35
N MET A 39 65.79 139.20 24.11
CA MET A 39 64.75 138.96 23.09
C MET A 39 63.60 138.06 23.57
N ASN A 40 63.91 136.93 24.23
CA ASN A 40 62.87 136.00 24.71
C ASN A 40 61.91 136.64 25.73
N ASN A 41 62.44 137.52 26.60
CA ASN A 41 61.65 138.22 27.61
C ASN A 41 60.72 139.27 26.97
N VAL A 42 61.17 139.95 25.90
CA VAL A 42 60.35 140.93 25.17
C VAL A 42 59.21 140.26 24.42
N VAL A 43 59.45 139.11 23.79
CA VAL A 43 58.43 138.37 23.05
C VAL A 43 57.33 137.86 23.97
N GLU A 44 57.67 137.29 25.13
CA GLU A 44 56.66 136.83 26.10
C GLU A 44 55.86 137.99 26.69
N ALA A 45 56.54 139.06 27.10
CA ALA A 45 55.91 140.25 27.64
C ALA A 45 54.98 140.94 26.61
N MET A 46 55.41 141.07 25.34
CA MET A 46 54.59 141.64 24.28
C MET A 46 53.37 140.79 23.91
N LYS A 47 53.46 139.45 24.03
CA LYS A 47 52.29 138.57 23.88
C LYS A 47 51.25 138.86 24.96
N GLU A 48 51.69 138.98 26.21
CA GLU A 48 50.78 139.32 27.32
C GLU A 48 50.21 140.73 27.20
N TRP A 49 51.03 141.72 26.86
CA TRP A 49 50.61 143.11 26.72
C TRP A 49 49.59 143.27 25.57
N ARG A 50 49.82 142.63 24.41
CA ARG A 50 48.83 142.58 23.31
C ARG A 50 47.55 141.83 23.71
N ALA A 51 47.64 140.78 24.51
CA ALA A 51 46.47 140.05 25.02
C ALA A 51 45.62 140.92 25.98
N LYS A 52 46.26 141.78 26.78
CA LYS A 52 45.56 142.75 27.63
C LYS A 52 44.83 143.82 26.81
N GLN A 53 45.44 144.33 25.75
CA GLN A 53 44.80 145.32 24.87
C GLN A 53 43.60 144.76 24.09
N ARG A 54 43.63 143.47 23.71
CA ARG A 54 42.52 142.83 23.00
C ARG A 54 41.30 142.48 23.86
N LYS A 55 41.42 142.49 25.20
CA LYS A 55 40.33 142.08 26.12
C LYS A 55 39.29 143.18 26.39
N GLN A 56 39.48 144.39 25.88
CA GLN A 56 38.55 145.51 26.05
C GLN A 56 37.64 145.75 24.82
N VAL A 57 36.74 144.81 24.54
CA VAL A 57 35.51 145.11 23.77
C VAL A 57 34.35 144.43 24.48
N GLN A 58 33.65 145.20 25.32
CA GLN A 58 32.46 144.73 26.02
C GLN A 58 31.23 145.17 25.20
N ALA A 59 30.53 144.20 24.60
CA ALA A 59 29.29 144.46 23.89
C ALA A 59 28.22 144.90 24.90
N VAL A 60 27.77 146.15 24.80
CA VAL A 60 26.64 146.69 25.57
C VAL A 60 25.37 146.00 25.06
N ARG A 61 24.77 145.13 25.87
CA ARG A 61 23.40 144.65 25.65
C ARG A 61 22.48 145.56 26.44
N GLU A 62 21.72 146.40 25.76
CA GLU A 62 20.59 147.10 26.38
C GLU A 62 19.57 146.06 26.87
N PRO A 63 19.00 146.23 28.08
CA PRO A 63 18.00 145.32 28.60
C PRO A 63 16.73 145.40 27.76
N LEU A 64 16.18 144.24 27.44
CA LEU A 64 14.95 144.11 26.67
C LEU A 64 13.79 144.84 27.40
N PRO A 65 12.94 145.62 26.70
CA PRO A 65 11.77 146.30 27.28
C PRO A 65 10.89 145.38 28.14
N ALA A 66 10.31 145.92 29.21
CA ALA A 66 9.55 145.14 30.18
C ALA A 66 8.29 144.49 29.58
N GLU A 67 7.65 145.11 28.58
CA GLU A 67 6.49 144.50 27.91
C GLU A 67 6.89 143.23 27.14
N LEU A 68 8.08 143.20 26.54
CA LEU A 68 8.58 142.04 25.81
C LEU A 68 9.00 140.89 26.74
N HIS A 69 9.46 141.19 27.96
CA HIS A 69 9.75 140.17 28.96
C HIS A 69 8.50 139.36 29.34
N GLY A 70 7.37 140.03 29.60
CA GLY A 70 6.12 139.34 29.96
C GLY A 70 5.58 138.46 28.83
N VAL A 71 5.66 138.94 27.58
CA VAL A 71 5.25 138.17 26.39
C VAL A 71 6.16 136.95 26.16
N LEU A 72 7.48 137.12 26.23
CA LEU A 72 8.43 136.02 26.06
C LEU A 72 8.34 134.99 27.19
N GLN A 73 8.12 135.43 28.43
CA GLN A 73 7.96 134.53 29.57
C GLN A 73 6.68 133.68 29.43
N THR A 74 5.56 134.30 29.02
CA THR A 74 4.30 133.58 28.79
C THR A 74 4.38 132.62 27.61
N ALA A 75 4.98 133.04 26.49
CA ALA A 75 5.19 132.18 25.32
C ALA A 75 6.18 131.04 25.60
N GLY A 76 7.21 131.29 26.41
CA GLY A 76 8.15 130.27 26.86
C GLY A 76 7.48 129.25 27.79
N GLN A 77 6.61 129.71 28.69
CA GLN A 77 5.84 128.84 29.57
C GLN A 77 4.89 127.93 28.78
N SER A 78 4.13 128.48 27.82
CA SER A 78 3.20 127.68 27.01
C SER A 78 3.92 126.69 26.08
N LEU A 79 5.04 127.10 25.48
CA LEU A 79 5.89 126.20 24.69
C LEU A 79 6.46 125.08 25.55
N TRP A 80 6.95 125.40 26.75
CA TRP A 80 7.46 124.40 27.70
C TRP A 80 6.37 123.43 28.16
N GLU A 81 5.17 123.92 28.50
CA GLU A 81 4.03 123.07 28.86
C GLU A 81 3.65 122.12 27.71
N THR A 82 3.58 122.63 26.47
CA THR A 82 3.29 121.81 25.29
C THR A 82 4.37 120.76 25.04
N ALA A 83 5.65 121.14 25.17
CA ALA A 83 6.77 120.22 25.03
C ALA A 83 6.77 119.14 26.12
N GLN A 84 6.44 119.50 27.36
CA GLN A 84 6.32 118.57 28.48
C GLN A 84 5.14 117.61 28.27
N GLN A 85 4.00 118.09 27.77
CA GLN A 85 2.86 117.26 27.43
C GLN A 85 3.23 116.24 26.33
N LEU A 86 3.85 116.69 25.24
CA LEU A 86 4.29 115.80 24.15
C LEU A 86 5.35 114.79 24.62
N ALA A 87 6.27 115.20 25.50
CA ALA A 87 7.25 114.31 26.10
C ALA A 87 6.59 113.25 26.98
N ASN A 88 5.60 113.64 27.80
CA ASN A 88 4.84 112.71 28.63
C ASN A 88 4.01 111.74 27.78
N GLU A 89 3.33 112.22 26.74
CA GLU A 89 2.58 111.39 25.79
C GLU A 89 3.49 110.39 25.07
N SER A 90 4.65 110.82 24.57
CA SER A 90 5.61 109.91 23.92
C SER A 90 6.19 108.87 24.88
N LEU A 91 6.39 109.24 26.15
CA LEU A 91 6.83 108.33 27.20
C LEU A 91 5.75 107.30 27.54
N GLU A 92 4.49 107.72 27.68
CA GLU A 92 3.35 106.83 27.91
C GLU A 92 3.14 105.88 26.73
N ALA A 93 3.24 106.37 25.49
CA ALA A 93 3.16 105.56 24.29
C ALA A 93 4.31 104.53 24.21
N ALA A 94 5.54 104.93 24.52
CA ALA A 94 6.69 104.01 24.56
C ALA A 94 6.54 102.95 25.66
N ARG A 95 6.04 103.33 26.85
CA ARG A 95 5.74 102.39 27.94
C ARG A 95 4.66 101.40 27.54
N ALA A 96 3.58 101.88 26.91
CA ALA A 96 2.49 101.02 26.44
C ALA A 96 2.97 100.04 25.36
N ALA A 97 3.77 100.50 24.39
CA ALA A 97 4.34 99.63 23.36
C ALA A 97 5.31 98.59 23.95
N PHE A 98 6.16 98.98 24.91
CA PHE A 98 7.06 98.04 25.59
C PHE A 98 6.31 97.00 26.41
N GLU A 99 5.29 97.40 27.19
CA GLU A 99 4.49 96.42 27.92
C GLU A 99 3.71 95.51 26.97
N ALA A 100 3.22 96.00 25.82
CA ALA A 100 2.59 95.16 24.79
C ALA A 100 3.56 94.14 24.18
N GLU A 101 4.77 94.56 23.79
CA GLU A 101 5.78 93.63 23.28
C GLU A 101 6.17 92.59 24.32
N LYS A 102 6.29 93.00 25.59
CA LYS A 102 6.57 92.08 26.69
C LYS A 102 5.42 91.09 26.89
N THR A 103 4.16 91.52 26.83
CA THR A 103 3.02 90.59 26.91
C THR A 103 3.05 89.60 25.75
N ASP A 104 3.27 90.07 24.52
CA ASP A 104 3.33 89.24 23.32
C ASP A 104 4.47 88.20 23.41
N LEU A 105 5.66 88.61 23.87
CA LEU A 105 6.79 87.71 24.08
C LEU A 105 6.50 86.66 25.17
N THR A 106 5.85 87.05 26.27
CA THR A 106 5.46 86.09 27.31
C THR A 106 4.41 85.11 26.81
N GLU A 107 3.45 85.57 26.00
CA GLU A 107 2.42 84.72 25.42
C GLU A 107 3.02 83.75 24.41
N LEU A 108 3.89 84.22 23.51
CA LEU A 108 4.60 83.37 22.56
C LEU A 108 5.46 82.32 23.26
N SER A 109 6.18 82.71 24.32
CA SER A 109 6.98 81.77 25.13
C SER A 109 6.10 80.70 25.80
N ALA A 110 4.92 81.09 26.30
CA ALA A 110 3.96 80.15 26.87
C ALA A 110 3.39 79.20 25.80
N GLN A 111 2.98 79.72 24.65
CA GLN A 111 2.47 78.92 23.52
C GLN A 111 3.54 77.95 23.01
N GLN A 112 4.80 78.39 22.88
CA GLN A 112 5.91 77.55 22.46
C GLN A 112 6.20 76.42 23.47
N SER A 113 6.17 76.73 24.76
CA SER A 113 6.35 75.72 25.82
C SER A 113 5.23 74.69 25.80
N ALA A 114 3.97 75.14 25.68
CA ALA A 114 2.81 74.27 25.57
C ALA A 114 2.86 73.38 24.32
N ALA A 115 3.34 73.90 23.18
CA ALA A 115 3.51 73.12 21.96
C ALA A 115 4.60 72.03 22.12
N PHE A 116 5.72 72.33 22.78
CA PHE A 116 6.75 71.33 23.07
C PHE A 116 6.29 70.26 24.07
N GLU A 117 5.52 70.64 25.09
CA GLU A 117 4.90 69.68 26.01
C GLU A 117 3.94 68.75 25.27
N ALA A 118 3.07 69.30 24.40
CA ALA A 118 2.16 68.52 23.57
C ALA A 118 2.92 67.56 22.65
N GLN A 119 3.97 68.03 21.96
CA GLN A 119 4.80 67.21 21.09
C GLN A 119 5.52 66.09 21.86
N THR A 120 5.99 66.37 23.09
CA THR A 120 6.62 65.36 23.94
C THR A 120 5.60 64.28 24.33
N GLY A 121 4.38 64.67 24.70
CA GLY A 121 3.30 63.72 25.00
C GLY A 121 2.90 62.87 23.78
N GLU A 122 2.83 63.46 22.59
CA GLU A 122 2.58 62.73 21.35
C GLU A 122 3.70 61.74 21.02
N LEU A 123 4.96 62.13 21.22
CA LEU A 123 6.12 61.25 21.04
C LEU A 123 6.08 60.06 22.01
N GLU A 124 5.81 60.31 23.29
CA GLU A 124 5.69 59.27 24.31
C GLU A 124 4.54 58.31 24.00
N ALA A 125 3.39 58.83 23.57
CA ALA A 125 2.25 58.02 23.15
C ALA A 125 2.57 57.17 21.90
N ALA A 126 3.25 57.74 20.91
CA ALA A 126 3.67 57.02 19.71
C ALA A 126 4.70 55.93 20.05
N GLN A 127 5.67 56.21 20.92
CA GLN A 127 6.65 55.23 21.39
C GLN A 127 5.98 54.09 22.16
N ALA A 128 5.05 54.39 23.07
CA ALA A 128 4.26 53.38 23.76
C ALA A 128 3.47 52.51 22.78
N ARG A 129 2.89 53.10 21.74
CA ARG A 129 2.17 52.36 20.71
C ARG A 129 3.08 51.45 19.87
N ILE A 130 4.30 51.88 19.56
CA ILE A 130 5.30 51.06 18.87
C ILE A 130 5.64 49.84 19.73
N VAL A 131 5.96 50.02 21.01
CA VAL A 131 6.26 48.91 21.92
C VAL A 131 5.10 47.93 22.03
N GLU A 132 3.86 48.42 22.11
CA GLU A 132 2.67 47.58 22.14
C GLU A 132 2.51 46.77 20.84
N LEU A 133 2.69 47.40 19.68
CA LEU A 133 2.61 46.73 18.37
C LEU A 133 3.73 45.71 18.18
N GLU A 134 4.95 45.99 18.66
CA GLU A 134 6.06 45.03 18.64
C GLU A 134 5.76 43.82 19.52
N ALA A 135 5.20 44.02 20.72
CA ALA A 135 4.77 42.94 21.60
C ALA A 135 3.66 42.08 20.96
N GLN A 136 2.68 42.72 20.32
CA GLN A 136 1.61 42.03 19.58
C GLN A 136 2.18 41.23 18.39
N ALA A 137 3.13 41.80 17.64
CA ALA A 137 3.77 41.12 16.52
C ALA A 137 4.60 39.91 17.00
N ALA A 138 5.35 40.04 18.10
CA ALA A 138 6.09 38.93 18.70
C ALA A 138 5.15 37.81 19.16
N ALA A 139 4.05 38.15 19.83
CA ALA A 139 3.05 37.18 20.26
C ALA A 139 2.37 36.47 19.07
N ALA A 140 2.07 37.20 17.99
CA ALA A 140 1.51 36.63 16.78
C ALA A 140 2.48 35.66 16.09
N ILE A 141 3.77 36.01 16.01
CA ILE A 141 4.82 35.12 15.48
C ILE A 141 4.93 33.84 16.31
N GLU A 142 4.95 33.96 17.64
CA GLU A 142 4.99 32.78 18.53
C GLU A 142 3.76 31.88 18.33
N GLN A 143 2.58 32.47 18.21
CA GLN A 143 1.35 31.73 17.94
C GLN A 143 1.39 31.03 16.58
N GLN A 144 1.91 31.70 15.53
CA GLN A 144 2.09 31.10 14.21
C GLN A 144 3.05 29.91 14.25
N HIS A 145 4.15 30.01 15.00
CA HIS A 145 5.08 28.90 15.17
C HIS A 145 4.45 27.71 15.91
N LYS A 146 3.67 27.96 16.96
CA LYS A 146 2.90 26.92 17.67
C LYS A 146 1.93 26.22 16.73
N GLN A 147 1.12 26.98 15.99
CA GLN A 147 0.18 26.43 15.01
C GLN A 147 0.88 25.66 13.88
N ALA A 148 2.02 26.14 13.39
CA ALA A 148 2.80 25.44 12.38
C ALA A 148 3.36 24.10 12.91
N GLY A 149 3.78 24.07 14.18
CA GLY A 149 4.18 22.84 14.88
C GLY A 149 3.04 21.83 15.01
N GLU A 150 1.88 22.27 15.50
CA GLU A 150 0.67 21.44 15.61
C GLU A 150 0.22 20.88 14.25
N LEU A 151 0.26 21.70 13.19
CA LEU A 151 -0.06 21.26 11.83
C LEU A 151 0.95 20.25 11.29
N ALA A 152 2.24 20.40 11.61
CA ALA A 152 3.26 19.43 11.22
C ALA A 152 3.03 18.08 11.94
N GLU A 153 2.71 18.10 13.23
CA GLU A 153 2.41 16.90 14.00
C GLU A 153 1.12 16.22 13.53
N LEU A 154 0.08 16.98 13.21
CA LEU A 154 -1.16 16.40 12.66
C LEU A 154 -0.92 15.75 11.30
N ARG A 155 -0.05 16.33 10.46
CA ARG A 155 0.32 15.74 9.16
C ARG A 155 1.06 14.43 9.33
N THR A 156 2.03 14.33 10.25
CA THR A 156 2.74 13.07 10.49
C THR A 156 1.80 12.00 11.04
N GLN A 157 0.92 12.36 11.97
CA GLN A 157 -0.12 11.45 12.49
C GLN A 157 -1.06 10.96 11.38
N HIS A 158 -1.46 11.85 10.46
CA HIS A 158 -2.28 11.48 9.31
C HIS A 158 -1.55 10.50 8.39
N GLU A 159 -0.31 10.78 8.00
CA GLU A 159 0.50 9.87 7.18
C GLU A 159 0.66 8.50 7.84
N ASP A 160 0.92 8.44 9.14
CA ASP A 160 1.05 7.17 9.86
C ASP A 160 -0.27 6.43 10.00
N SER A 161 -1.40 7.15 10.15
CA SER A 161 -2.72 6.54 10.09
C SER A 161 -3.02 5.95 8.71
N GLN A 162 -2.61 6.64 7.65
CA GLN A 162 -2.81 6.22 6.27
C GLN A 162 -1.94 4.99 5.93
N ARG A 163 -0.67 4.96 6.35
CA ARG A 163 0.22 3.80 6.22
C ARG A 163 -0.33 2.57 6.97
N ARG A 164 -0.90 2.77 8.16
CA ARG A 164 -1.54 1.67 8.90
C ARG A 164 -2.78 1.15 8.18
N ALA A 165 -3.60 2.04 7.62
CA ALA A 165 -4.77 1.66 6.85
C ALA A 165 -4.41 0.85 5.60
N THR A 166 -3.43 1.31 4.80
CA THR A 166 -2.99 0.58 3.60
C THR A 166 -2.41 -0.80 3.94
N LEU A 167 -1.61 -0.90 5.01
CA LEU A 167 -1.10 -2.19 5.47
C LEU A 167 -2.22 -3.12 5.95
N ALA A 168 -3.21 -2.58 6.66
CA ALA A 168 -4.37 -3.37 7.10
C ALA A 168 -5.19 -3.87 5.92
N GLU A 169 -5.39 -3.04 4.88
CA GLU A 169 -6.08 -3.41 3.65
C GLU A 169 -5.33 -4.51 2.88
N GLN A 170 -4.01 -4.38 2.73
CA GLN A 170 -3.18 -5.43 2.11
C GLN A 170 -3.28 -6.77 2.86
N LYS A 171 -3.22 -6.74 4.20
CA LYS A 171 -3.39 -7.93 5.03
C LYS A 171 -4.79 -8.54 4.87
N ALA A 172 -5.83 -7.71 4.81
CA ALA A 172 -7.19 -8.18 4.59
C ALA A 172 -7.31 -8.89 3.24
N GLN A 173 -6.80 -8.29 2.16
CA GLN A 173 -6.78 -8.90 0.82
C GLN A 173 -6.01 -10.24 0.80
N GLU A 174 -4.85 -10.32 1.47
CA GLU A 174 -4.09 -11.57 1.58
C GLU A 174 -4.86 -12.65 2.35
N THR A 175 -5.52 -12.27 3.46
CA THR A 175 -6.35 -13.22 4.22
C THR A 175 -7.56 -13.70 3.44
N GLU A 176 -8.20 -12.83 2.65
CA GLU A 176 -9.30 -13.20 1.76
C GLU A 176 -8.84 -14.16 0.66
N HIS A 177 -7.67 -13.90 0.06
CA HIS A 177 -7.09 -14.78 -0.95
C HIS A 177 -6.80 -16.17 -0.38
N ARG A 178 -6.11 -16.25 0.77
CA ARG A 178 -5.85 -17.53 1.47
C ARG A 178 -7.14 -18.26 1.84
N ALA A 179 -8.16 -17.52 2.30
CA ALA A 179 -9.46 -18.13 2.60
C ALA A 179 -10.14 -18.70 1.35
N ALA A 180 -10.00 -18.04 0.19
CA ALA A 180 -10.52 -18.54 -1.08
C ALA A 180 -9.74 -19.78 -1.57
N GLU A 181 -8.41 -19.77 -1.45
CA GLU A 181 -7.56 -20.94 -1.78
C GLU A 181 -7.91 -22.15 -0.92
N LEU A 182 -8.01 -21.97 0.40
CA LEU A 182 -8.38 -23.04 1.34
C LEU A 182 -9.78 -23.60 1.05
N ARG A 183 -10.75 -22.74 0.68
CA ARG A 183 -12.08 -23.21 0.24
C ARG A 183 -11.99 -24.05 -1.03
N ALA A 184 -11.23 -23.59 -2.03
CA ALA A 184 -11.05 -24.34 -3.27
C ALA A 184 -10.31 -25.67 -3.06
N GLU A 185 -9.37 -25.74 -2.10
CA GLU A 185 -8.71 -26.98 -1.70
C GLU A 185 -9.66 -27.93 -0.96
N LEU A 186 -10.49 -27.40 -0.06
CA LEU A 186 -11.51 -28.18 0.65
C LEU A 186 -12.54 -28.77 -0.32
N ASP A 187 -13.01 -27.98 -1.28
CA ASP A 187 -13.93 -28.43 -2.33
C ASP A 187 -13.31 -29.54 -3.19
N ARG A 188 -12.02 -29.41 -3.55
CA ARG A 188 -11.27 -30.46 -4.25
C ARG A 188 -11.15 -31.73 -3.41
N ALA A 189 -10.79 -31.61 -2.12
CA ALA A 189 -10.70 -32.76 -1.23
C ALA A 189 -12.06 -33.46 -1.05
N HIS A 190 -13.17 -32.70 -1.01
CA HIS A 190 -14.52 -33.25 -1.01
C HIS A 190 -14.84 -34.01 -2.30
N GLN A 191 -14.53 -33.43 -3.47
CA GLN A 191 -14.72 -34.10 -4.76
C GLN A 191 -13.92 -35.40 -4.86
N ASP A 192 -12.65 -35.39 -4.41
CA ASP A 192 -11.80 -36.58 -4.38
C ASP A 192 -12.36 -37.64 -3.42
N ALA A 193 -12.82 -37.24 -2.24
CA ALA A 193 -13.44 -38.15 -1.28
C ALA A 193 -14.73 -38.79 -1.84
N ASP A 194 -15.57 -38.02 -2.53
CA ASP A 194 -16.78 -38.53 -3.16
C ASP A 194 -16.47 -39.45 -4.34
N ARG A 195 -15.45 -39.13 -5.14
CA ARG A 195 -14.95 -40.01 -6.19
C ARG A 195 -14.44 -41.34 -5.62
N LEU A 196 -13.62 -41.31 -4.58
CA LEU A 196 -13.12 -42.53 -3.93
C LEU A 196 -14.25 -43.37 -3.32
N ARG A 197 -15.30 -42.73 -2.79
CA ARG A 197 -16.51 -43.43 -2.33
C ARG A 197 -17.22 -44.13 -3.48
N GLN A 198 -17.39 -43.45 -4.63
CA GLN A 198 -17.98 -44.04 -5.83
C GLN A 198 -17.14 -45.23 -6.33
N GLU A 199 -15.83 -45.06 -6.47
CA GLU A 199 -14.91 -46.13 -6.89
C GLU A 199 -14.96 -47.34 -5.95
N ARG A 200 -15.03 -47.10 -4.62
CA ARG A 200 -15.21 -48.16 -3.61
C ARG A 200 -16.55 -48.88 -3.78
N ASP A 201 -17.64 -48.16 -3.98
CA ASP A 201 -18.97 -48.74 -4.12
C ASP A 201 -19.09 -49.57 -5.39
N GLU A 202 -18.49 -49.10 -6.49
CA GLU A 202 -18.36 -49.87 -7.73
C GLU A 202 -17.50 -51.13 -7.53
N ALA A 203 -16.34 -51.02 -6.86
CA ALA A 203 -15.48 -52.15 -6.58
C ALA A 203 -16.19 -53.19 -5.70
N LYS A 204 -16.96 -52.74 -4.70
CA LYS A 204 -17.80 -53.60 -3.87
C LYS A 204 -18.87 -54.30 -4.71
N ALA A 205 -19.59 -53.59 -5.57
CA ALA A 205 -20.59 -54.18 -6.44
C ALA A 205 -19.99 -55.22 -7.40
N ARG A 206 -18.80 -54.96 -7.97
CA ARG A 206 -18.08 -55.93 -8.81
C ARG A 206 -17.66 -57.18 -8.02
N ARG A 207 -17.20 -57.01 -6.78
CA ARG A 207 -16.87 -58.14 -5.89
C ARG A 207 -18.11 -58.96 -5.58
N ASP A 208 -19.19 -58.31 -5.15
CA ASP A 208 -20.44 -59.02 -4.81
C ASP A 208 -21.00 -59.76 -6.04
N GLN A 209 -20.87 -59.22 -7.26
CA GLN A 209 -21.20 -59.94 -8.50
C GLN A 209 -20.25 -61.12 -8.80
N ALA A 210 -18.96 -60.98 -8.51
CA ALA A 210 -18.00 -62.07 -8.68
C ALA A 210 -18.26 -63.21 -7.68
N ASP A 211 -18.65 -62.88 -6.44
CA ASP A 211 -19.03 -63.85 -5.41
C ASP A 211 -20.27 -64.63 -5.87
N VAL A 212 -21.32 -63.96 -6.38
CA VAL A 212 -22.51 -64.63 -6.94
C VAL A 212 -22.14 -65.57 -8.11
N ARG A 213 -21.30 -65.11 -9.05
CA ARG A 213 -20.85 -65.97 -10.17
C ARG A 213 -20.00 -67.15 -9.70
N ALA A 214 -19.22 -66.98 -8.64
CA ALA A 214 -18.45 -68.06 -8.05
C ALA A 214 -19.38 -69.10 -7.42
N GLU A 215 -20.40 -68.67 -6.66
CA GLU A 215 -21.44 -69.56 -6.12
C GLU A 215 -22.20 -70.31 -7.23
N GLU A 216 -22.58 -69.63 -8.31
CA GLU A 216 -23.21 -70.25 -9.48
C GLU A 216 -22.30 -71.30 -10.12
N ALA A 217 -21.03 -70.97 -10.36
CA ALA A 217 -20.05 -71.90 -10.94
C ALA A 217 -19.74 -73.10 -10.02
N GLU A 218 -19.73 -72.90 -8.69
CA GLU A 218 -19.64 -74.00 -7.73
C GLU A 218 -20.87 -74.90 -7.79
N GLY A 219 -22.07 -74.34 -7.88
CA GLY A 219 -23.31 -75.08 -8.09
C GLY A 219 -23.30 -75.91 -9.39
N GLU A 220 -22.90 -75.29 -10.51
CA GLU A 220 -22.74 -75.99 -11.79
C GLU A 220 -21.70 -77.13 -11.71
N ARG A 221 -20.57 -76.90 -11.03
CA ARG A 221 -19.55 -77.93 -10.80
C ARG A 221 -20.10 -79.09 -9.98
N ASP A 222 -20.83 -78.80 -8.91
CA ASP A 222 -21.40 -79.83 -8.04
C ASP A 222 -22.46 -80.66 -8.79
N ASP A 223 -23.27 -80.03 -9.63
CA ASP A 223 -24.22 -80.73 -10.50
C ASP A 223 -23.50 -81.55 -11.58
N ALA A 224 -22.42 -81.05 -12.17
CA ALA A 224 -21.58 -81.82 -13.10
C ALA A 224 -20.95 -83.04 -12.40
N LEU A 225 -20.47 -82.89 -11.17
CA LEU A 225 -19.94 -83.99 -10.35
C LEU A 225 -21.03 -85.04 -10.06
N ARG A 226 -22.27 -84.61 -9.75
CA ARG A 226 -23.41 -85.52 -9.59
C ARG A 226 -23.75 -86.26 -10.88
N GLN A 227 -23.76 -85.57 -12.01
CA GLN A 227 -24.00 -86.19 -13.32
C GLN A 227 -22.89 -87.19 -13.68
N LEU A 228 -21.62 -86.87 -13.43
CA LEU A 228 -20.50 -87.81 -13.60
C LEU A 228 -20.62 -89.02 -12.68
N ALA A 229 -21.01 -88.83 -11.42
CA ALA A 229 -21.25 -89.92 -10.49
C ALA A 229 -22.41 -90.83 -10.96
N ALA A 230 -23.52 -90.24 -11.41
CA ALA A 230 -24.65 -90.97 -11.97
C ALA A 230 -24.27 -91.74 -13.24
N GLY A 231 -23.58 -91.11 -14.19
CA GLY A 231 -23.07 -91.76 -15.40
C GLY A 231 -22.08 -92.88 -15.09
N ASN A 232 -21.20 -92.70 -14.11
CA ASN A 232 -20.30 -93.77 -13.65
C ASN A 232 -21.08 -94.94 -13.01
N ALA A 233 -22.14 -94.67 -12.26
CA ALA A 233 -23.01 -95.70 -11.71
C ALA A 233 -23.79 -96.45 -12.82
N GLU A 234 -24.28 -95.75 -13.84
CA GLU A 234 -24.89 -96.36 -15.02
C GLU A 234 -23.89 -97.22 -15.80
N LEU A 235 -22.68 -96.72 -16.04
CA LEU A 235 -21.60 -97.49 -16.68
C LEU A 235 -21.23 -98.73 -15.86
N ALA A 236 -21.16 -98.62 -14.53
CA ALA A 236 -20.96 -99.76 -13.65
C ALA A 236 -22.12 -100.77 -13.75
N GLY A 237 -23.36 -100.30 -13.80
CA GLY A 237 -24.55 -101.13 -14.00
C GLY A 237 -24.57 -101.82 -15.36
N LEU A 238 -24.19 -101.13 -16.44
CA LEU A 238 -24.06 -101.70 -17.79
C LEU A 238 -22.93 -102.72 -17.86
N ARG A 239 -21.78 -102.43 -17.24
CA ARG A 239 -20.67 -103.39 -17.12
C ARG A 239 -21.12 -104.65 -16.38
N ALA A 240 -21.84 -104.50 -15.25
CA ALA A 240 -22.39 -105.62 -14.49
C ALA A 240 -23.40 -106.46 -15.29
N LYS A 241 -24.26 -105.80 -16.09
CA LYS A 241 -25.17 -106.50 -17.02
C LYS A 241 -24.40 -107.23 -18.11
N MET A 242 -23.42 -106.59 -18.75
CA MET A 242 -22.58 -107.25 -19.76
C MET A 242 -21.81 -108.44 -19.18
N THR A 243 -21.27 -108.34 -17.96
CA THR A 243 -20.64 -109.49 -17.31
C THR A 243 -21.64 -110.60 -17.01
N ALA A 244 -22.85 -110.26 -16.53
CA ALA A 244 -23.89 -111.24 -16.26
C ALA A 244 -24.42 -111.91 -17.56
N GLU A 245 -24.60 -111.16 -18.64
CA GLU A 245 -24.95 -111.70 -19.96
C GLU A 245 -23.82 -112.57 -20.53
N ALA A 246 -22.55 -112.16 -20.36
CA ALA A 246 -21.40 -112.97 -20.74
C ALA A 246 -21.33 -114.29 -19.95
N GLU A 247 -21.58 -114.25 -18.63
CA GLU A 247 -21.70 -115.43 -17.78
C GLU A 247 -22.88 -116.33 -18.20
N GLN A 248 -24.05 -115.76 -18.45
CA GLN A 248 -25.22 -116.48 -18.96
C GLN A 248 -24.95 -117.12 -20.31
N HIS A 249 -24.31 -116.42 -21.25
CA HIS A 249 -23.91 -116.96 -22.53
C HIS A 249 -22.86 -118.07 -22.38
N ALA A 250 -21.90 -117.92 -21.47
CA ALA A 250 -20.93 -118.97 -21.16
C ALA A 250 -21.63 -120.22 -20.60
N GLU A 251 -22.62 -120.04 -19.72
CA GLU A 251 -23.37 -121.14 -19.14
C GLU A 251 -24.33 -121.80 -20.14
N GLN A 252 -24.98 -121.02 -21.00
CA GLN A 252 -25.75 -121.55 -22.15
C GLN A 252 -24.87 -122.36 -23.09
N ARG A 253 -23.67 -121.86 -23.43
CA ARG A 253 -22.69 -122.62 -24.24
C ARG A 253 -22.28 -123.91 -23.56
N LYS A 254 -22.08 -123.91 -22.24
CA LYS A 254 -21.76 -125.12 -21.47
C LYS A 254 -22.92 -126.12 -21.51
N ARG A 255 -24.16 -125.68 -21.26
CA ARG A 255 -25.36 -126.53 -21.34
C ARG A 255 -25.57 -127.07 -22.76
N ALA A 256 -25.43 -126.24 -23.78
CA ALA A 256 -25.50 -126.66 -25.18
C ALA A 256 -24.40 -127.68 -25.51
N ALA A 257 -23.17 -127.49 -25.03
CA ALA A 257 -22.09 -128.46 -25.19
C ALA A 257 -22.41 -129.79 -24.47
N GLU A 258 -22.99 -129.75 -23.27
CA GLU A 258 -23.43 -130.94 -22.53
C GLU A 258 -24.59 -131.67 -23.23
N GLU A 259 -25.53 -130.95 -23.83
CA GLU A 259 -26.62 -131.53 -24.62
C GLU A 259 -26.13 -132.14 -25.93
N VAL A 260 -25.23 -131.46 -26.63
CA VAL A 260 -24.53 -132.02 -27.79
C VAL A 260 -23.78 -133.28 -27.36
N HIS A 261 -23.09 -133.26 -26.22
CA HIS A 261 -22.39 -134.45 -25.71
C HIS A 261 -23.35 -135.59 -25.38
N ARG A 262 -24.45 -135.33 -24.66
CA ARG A 262 -25.52 -136.33 -24.41
C ARG A 262 -26.14 -136.86 -25.70
N SER A 263 -26.33 -136.01 -26.71
CA SER A 263 -26.86 -136.43 -28.01
C SER A 263 -25.85 -137.29 -28.77
N ALA A 264 -24.56 -136.97 -28.68
CA ALA A 264 -23.48 -137.77 -29.23
C ALA A 264 -23.40 -139.14 -28.52
N GLU A 265 -23.50 -139.18 -27.20
CA GLU A 265 -23.56 -140.45 -26.44
C GLU A 265 -24.78 -141.31 -26.84
N ARG A 266 -25.95 -140.68 -27.04
CA ARG A 266 -27.14 -141.38 -27.55
C ARG A 266 -26.93 -141.90 -28.97
N MET A 267 -26.30 -141.11 -29.85
CA MET A 267 -25.93 -141.53 -31.20
C MET A 267 -24.98 -142.71 -31.17
N THR A 268 -23.92 -142.67 -30.36
CA THR A 268 -22.99 -143.80 -30.19
C THR A 268 -23.70 -145.05 -29.65
N LYS A 269 -24.63 -144.88 -28.71
CA LYS A 269 -25.43 -145.99 -28.19
C LYS A 269 -26.36 -146.56 -29.26
N ALA A 270 -27.05 -145.71 -30.02
CA ALA A 270 -27.90 -146.11 -31.14
C ALA A 270 -27.10 -146.77 -32.27
N GLU A 271 -25.89 -146.30 -32.57
CA GLU A 271 -24.96 -146.95 -33.51
C GLU A 271 -24.56 -148.34 -33.01
N SER A 272 -24.25 -148.49 -31.72
CA SER A 272 -23.94 -149.80 -31.14
C SER A 272 -25.13 -150.77 -31.17
N GLU A 273 -26.36 -150.27 -30.97
CA GLU A 273 -27.58 -151.06 -31.06
C GLU A 273 -27.89 -151.46 -32.52
N ARG A 274 -27.65 -150.55 -33.48
CA ARG A 274 -27.75 -150.84 -34.91
C ARG A 274 -26.73 -151.89 -35.35
N ASP A 275 -25.50 -151.79 -34.87
CA ASP A 275 -24.44 -152.74 -35.24
C ASP A 275 -24.72 -154.12 -34.65
N LYS A 276 -25.20 -154.20 -33.40
CA LYS A 276 -25.76 -155.45 -32.83
C LYS A 276 -26.94 -156.00 -33.63
N ALA A 277 -27.84 -155.14 -34.11
CA ALA A 277 -28.95 -155.55 -34.96
C ALA A 277 -28.48 -156.07 -36.32
N ARG A 278 -27.40 -155.49 -36.88
CA ARG A 278 -26.75 -155.99 -38.10
C ARG A 278 -26.09 -157.34 -37.90
N ASP A 279 -25.38 -157.52 -36.81
CA ASP A 279 -24.76 -158.82 -36.48
C ASP A 279 -25.83 -159.90 -36.32
N ALA A 280 -26.90 -159.61 -35.56
CA ALA A 280 -28.04 -160.51 -35.43
C ALA A 280 -28.72 -160.81 -36.78
N ALA A 281 -28.83 -159.81 -37.67
CA ALA A 281 -29.35 -160.01 -39.02
C ALA A 281 -28.39 -160.83 -39.91
N ALA A 282 -27.08 -160.75 -39.69
CA ALA A 282 -26.10 -161.60 -40.36
C ALA A 282 -26.19 -163.05 -39.86
N THR A 283 -26.34 -163.28 -38.55
CA THR A 283 -26.54 -164.62 -37.99
C THR A 283 -27.82 -165.26 -38.53
N ALA A 284 -28.93 -164.51 -38.58
CA ALA A 284 -30.19 -164.99 -39.15
C ALA A 284 -30.08 -165.34 -40.65
N ARG A 285 -29.20 -164.66 -41.40
CA ARG A 285 -28.93 -164.99 -42.81
C ARG A 285 -28.11 -166.26 -42.96
N GLU A 286 -27.14 -166.51 -42.09
CA GLU A 286 -26.36 -167.76 -42.08
C GLU A 286 -27.24 -168.97 -41.73
N ASP A 287 -28.11 -168.84 -40.73
CA ASP A 287 -29.06 -169.89 -40.36
C ASP A 287 -30.08 -170.18 -41.47
N ALA A 288 -30.56 -169.13 -42.15
CA ALA A 288 -31.42 -169.27 -43.32
C ALA A 288 -30.70 -169.93 -44.51
N ALA A 289 -29.39 -169.74 -44.67
CA ALA A 289 -28.60 -170.42 -45.71
C ALA A 289 -28.38 -171.90 -45.37
N LYS A 290 -28.17 -172.25 -44.10
CA LYS A 290 -28.10 -173.65 -43.63
C LYS A 290 -29.41 -174.41 -43.86
N LEU A 291 -30.54 -173.85 -43.44
CA LEU A 291 -31.87 -174.46 -43.65
C LEU A 291 -32.21 -174.63 -45.12
N ARG A 292 -31.77 -173.69 -45.98
CA ARG A 292 -31.97 -173.79 -47.44
C ARG A 292 -31.10 -174.89 -48.08
N GLY A 293 -29.91 -175.15 -47.54
CA GLY A 293 -29.07 -176.29 -47.94
C GLY A 293 -29.66 -177.65 -47.53
N GLU A 294 -30.24 -177.73 -46.33
CA GLU A 294 -30.92 -178.94 -45.84
C GLU A 294 -32.17 -179.27 -46.67
N LEU A 295 -32.91 -178.24 -47.12
CA LEU A 295 -34.13 -178.42 -47.91
C LEU A 295 -33.84 -178.89 -49.36
N GLU A 296 -32.71 -178.50 -49.94
CA GLU A 296 -32.27 -179.00 -51.25
C GLU A 296 -31.76 -180.46 -51.18
N ALA A 297 -31.12 -180.87 -50.07
CA ALA A 297 -30.73 -182.27 -49.85
C ALA A 297 -31.95 -183.21 -49.70
N VAL A 298 -33.03 -182.75 -49.07
CA VAL A 298 -34.28 -183.52 -48.93
C VAL A 298 -35.08 -183.61 -50.23
N LYS A 299 -34.99 -182.60 -51.11
CA LYS A 299 -35.57 -182.65 -52.46
C LYS A 299 -34.84 -183.63 -53.38
N THR A 300 -33.51 -183.72 -53.31
CA THR A 300 -32.73 -184.70 -54.09
C THR A 300 -33.01 -186.15 -53.64
N GLN A 301 -33.28 -186.38 -52.35
CA GLN A 301 -33.72 -187.69 -51.84
C GLN A 301 -35.13 -188.08 -52.30
N ASN A 302 -36.08 -187.14 -52.40
CA ASN A 302 -37.43 -187.41 -52.89
C ASN A 302 -37.50 -187.65 -54.41
N ALA A 303 -36.63 -186.98 -55.20
CA ALA A 303 -36.53 -187.23 -56.65
C ALA A 303 -36.01 -188.65 -56.97
N ALA A 304 -35.15 -189.22 -56.12
CA ALA A 304 -34.64 -190.59 -56.27
C ALA A 304 -35.64 -191.68 -55.83
N LEU A 305 -36.58 -191.36 -54.92
CA LEU A 305 -37.60 -192.30 -54.44
C LEU A 305 -38.85 -192.38 -55.34
N LEU A 306 -39.19 -191.32 -56.08
CA LEU A 306 -40.32 -191.31 -57.03
C LEU A 306 -40.01 -192.00 -58.38
N ALA A 307 -38.74 -192.30 -58.68
CA ALA A 307 -38.34 -193.05 -59.88
C ALA A 307 -38.44 -194.59 -59.73
N ALA A 308 -38.73 -195.13 -58.53
CA ALA A 308 -38.60 -196.56 -58.24
C ALA A 308 -39.91 -197.35 -58.03
N LEU A 309 -41.12 -196.74 -58.03
CA LEU A 309 -42.36 -197.46 -57.71
C LEU A 309 -43.59 -197.10 -58.60
N LYS A 310 -43.69 -197.86 -59.72
CA LYS A 310 -44.88 -198.47 -60.38
C LYS A 310 -45.57 -197.87 -61.65
N PRO A 311 -46.23 -198.74 -62.49
CA PRO A 311 -46.54 -198.53 -63.92
C PRO A 311 -48.06 -198.54 -64.33
N ALA A 312 -48.28 -198.28 -65.64
CA ALA A 312 -49.32 -198.77 -66.60
C ALA A 312 -50.74 -198.14 -66.74
N ALA A 313 -51.09 -197.93 -68.03
CA ALA A 313 -52.39 -197.80 -68.71
C ALA A 313 -53.10 -196.42 -68.74
N GLN A 314 -52.99 -195.66 -69.86
CA GLN A 314 -53.96 -195.57 -71.00
C GLN A 314 -55.18 -194.66 -70.67
N SER A 315 -55.64 -193.68 -71.47
CA SER A 315 -55.56 -193.50 -72.92
C SER A 315 -56.03 -192.09 -73.38
N LYS A 316 -55.40 -191.62 -74.48
CA LYS A 316 -55.96 -190.93 -75.66
C LYS A 316 -56.51 -189.49 -75.48
N ARG A 317 -56.02 -188.42 -76.12
CA ARG A 317 -55.58 -188.11 -77.53
C ARG A 317 -56.37 -186.81 -77.92
N PRO A 318 -56.07 -186.09 -79.02
CA PRO A 318 -54.94 -185.21 -79.37
C PRO A 318 -55.56 -183.85 -79.87
N PRO A 319 -55.12 -183.14 -80.94
CA PRO A 319 -53.82 -182.98 -81.61
C PRO A 319 -53.41 -181.49 -81.88
N LYS A 320 -52.15 -181.32 -82.30
CA LYS A 320 -51.61 -180.38 -83.31
C LYS A 320 -52.04 -178.90 -83.30
N ALA A 321 -51.09 -178.02 -83.00
CA ALA A 321 -50.37 -177.17 -83.97
C ALA A 321 -49.12 -176.59 -83.27
#